data_AF-A0A2U3WWF9-F1
#
_entry.id   AF-A0A2U3WWF9-F1
#
_cell.length_a   1.000
_cell.length_b   1.000
_cell.length_c   1.000
_cell.angle_alpha   90.00
_cell.angle_beta   90.00
_cell.angle_gamma   90.00
#
_symmetry.space_group_name_H-M   'P 1'
#
loop_
_entity.id
_entity.type
_entity.pdbx_description
1 polymer ?
#
loop_
_entity_poly.entity_id
_entity_poly.type
_entity_poly.pdbx_seq_one_letter_code
_entity_poly.pdbx_strand_id
1 'polypeptide(L)'
;MSIPFSNTHYRIPQGFGNLLEGLTREILREQPENIPAFAAAYFENLLEKREKTNFDPAEWGTKVDDRFFNNHAFKDHESPENCESEKEKSHTSVKEDETPVTALEPSEEEKEKEENAALKIQAVFRGHVAREEVKKMKSSEAQEEKRAENE
;
A
#
# COMPACT_ATOMS: atom_id res chain seq x y z
N MET A 1 -7.17 -2.27 -13.63
CA MET A 1 -6.59 -3.59 -13.32
C MET A 1 -5.49 -3.93 -14.32
N SER A 2 -4.22 -3.96 -13.88
CA SER A 2 -3.14 -4.54 -14.68
C SER A 2 -2.85 -5.95 -14.12
N ILE A 3 -2.74 -6.95 -15.00
CA ILE A 3 -2.45 -8.32 -14.56
C ILE A 3 -0.95 -8.40 -14.27
N PRO A 4 -0.53 -8.63 -13.00
CA PRO A 4 0.87 -8.46 -12.59
C PRO A 4 1.86 -9.39 -13.30
N PHE A 5 1.39 -10.52 -13.85
CA PHE A 5 2.24 -11.57 -14.44
C PHE A 5 1.99 -11.83 -15.93
N SER A 6 1.44 -10.86 -16.66
CA SER A 6 1.37 -10.97 -18.12
C SER A 6 2.74 -10.67 -18.76
N ASN A 7 3.27 -11.61 -19.55
CA ASN A 7 4.51 -11.47 -20.33
C ASN A 7 4.28 -10.57 -21.56
N THR A 8 3.65 -9.42 -21.37
CA THR A 8 3.29 -8.48 -22.43
C THR A 8 3.98 -7.15 -22.16
N HIS A 9 4.77 -6.70 -23.13
CA HIS A 9 5.45 -5.39 -23.06
C HIS A 9 4.50 -4.19 -23.09
N TYR A 10 3.24 -4.40 -23.50
CA TYR A 10 2.22 -3.35 -23.53
C TYR A 10 1.36 -3.39 -22.27
N ARG A 11 1.73 -2.58 -21.27
CA ARG A 11 0.92 -2.38 -20.05
C ARG A 11 -0.02 -1.21 -20.22
N ILE A 12 -1.23 -1.36 -19.68
CA ILE A 12 -2.21 -0.29 -19.61
C ILE A 12 -1.73 0.75 -18.59
N PRO A 13 -1.69 2.06 -18.94
CA PRO A 13 -1.33 3.11 -18.00
C PRO A 13 -2.24 3.13 -16.77
N GLN A 14 -1.65 3.46 -15.63
CA GLN A 14 -2.40 3.69 -14.40
C GLN A 14 -3.38 4.85 -14.58
N GLY A 15 -4.56 4.74 -13.97
CA GLY A 15 -5.62 5.75 -14.08
C GLY A 15 -6.44 5.72 -15.37
N PHE A 16 -5.99 4.99 -16.40
CA PHE A 16 -6.71 4.90 -17.67
C PHE A 16 -8.14 4.34 -17.51
N GLY A 17 -8.30 3.32 -16.67
CA GLY A 17 -9.62 2.77 -16.35
C GLY A 17 -10.55 3.79 -15.72
N ASN A 18 -10.04 4.62 -14.81
CA ASN A 18 -10.81 5.65 -14.12
C ASN A 18 -11.30 6.74 -15.09
N LEU A 19 -10.46 7.14 -16.04
CA LEU A 19 -10.85 8.08 -17.09
C LEU A 19 -11.98 7.53 -17.96
N LEU A 20 -11.88 6.27 -18.38
CA LEU A 20 -12.91 5.61 -19.17
C LEU A 20 -14.21 5.45 -18.38
N GLU A 21 -14.12 5.07 -17.11
CA GLU A 21 -15.28 4.92 -16.23
C GLU A 21 -16.00 6.27 -16.05
N GLY A 22 -15.26 7.34 -15.78
CA GLY A 22 -15.81 8.69 -15.68
C GLY A 22 -16.55 9.12 -16.95
N LEU A 23 -15.91 8.95 -18.12
CA LEU A 23 -16.52 9.28 -19.40
C LEU A 23 -17.80 8.46 -19.66
N THR A 24 -17.72 7.14 -19.47
CA THR A 24 -18.84 6.23 -19.75
C THR A 24 -20.03 6.48 -18.82
N ARG A 25 -19.79 6.84 -17.55
CA ARG A 25 -20.85 7.25 -16.61
C ARG A 25 -21.58 8.51 -17.10
N GLU A 26 -20.85 9.51 -17.58
CA GLU A 26 -21.49 10.73 -18.10
C GLU A 26 -22.21 10.49 -19.44
N ILE A 27 -21.68 9.63 -20.32
CA ILE A 27 -22.40 9.21 -21.54
C ILE A 27 -23.72 8.56 -21.19
N LEU A 28 -23.73 7.64 -20.22
CA LEU A 28 -24.95 6.95 -19.80
C LEU A 28 -25.97 7.91 -19.16
N ARG A 29 -25.49 9.00 -18.56
CA ARG A 29 -26.32 10.02 -17.92
C ARG A 29 -26.93 10.98 -18.93
N GLU A 30 -26.13 11.52 -19.84
CA GLU A 30 -26.55 12.57 -20.79
C GLU A 30 -27.12 12.01 -22.10
N GLN A 31 -26.85 10.73 -22.42
CA GLN A 31 -27.29 10.07 -23.66
C GLN A 31 -27.05 10.94 -24.92
N PRO A 32 -25.82 11.41 -25.17
CA PRO A 32 -25.54 12.28 -26.31
C PRO A 32 -25.63 11.50 -27.63
N GLU A 33 -26.12 12.16 -28.69
CA GLU A 33 -26.18 11.58 -30.03
C GLU A 33 -24.77 11.38 -30.64
N ASN A 34 -23.84 12.30 -30.35
CA ASN A 34 -22.47 12.26 -30.86
C ASN A 34 -21.45 12.01 -29.73
N ILE A 35 -21.15 10.73 -29.50
CA ILE A 35 -20.24 10.30 -28.43
C ILE A 35 -18.81 10.85 -28.62
N PRO A 36 -18.18 10.82 -29.82
CA PRO A 36 -16.83 11.36 -29.99
C PRO A 36 -16.72 12.86 -29.67
N ALA A 37 -17.69 13.67 -30.11
CA ALA A 37 -17.71 15.10 -29.82
C ALA A 37 -17.91 15.36 -28.32
N PHE A 38 -18.81 14.61 -27.69
CA PHE A 38 -19.03 14.66 -26.24
C PHE A 38 -17.76 14.29 -25.45
N ALA A 39 -17.07 13.23 -25.84
CA ALA A 39 -15.86 12.77 -25.18
C ALA A 39 -14.73 13.82 -25.25
N ALA A 40 -14.55 14.48 -26.40
CA ALA A 40 -13.59 15.57 -26.55
C ALA A 40 -13.89 16.71 -25.57
N ALA A 41 -15.13 17.20 -25.55
CA ALA A 41 -15.56 18.26 -24.64
C ALA A 41 -15.43 17.85 -23.15
N TYR A 42 -15.74 16.60 -22.82
CA TYR A 42 -15.57 16.05 -21.47
C TYR A 42 -14.11 16.10 -21.02
N PHE A 43 -13.18 15.64 -21.86
CA PHE A 43 -11.76 15.64 -21.51
C PHE A 43 -11.16 17.05 -21.47
N GLU A 44 -11.61 17.98 -22.32
CA GLU A 44 -11.24 19.40 -22.22
C GLU A 44 -11.65 19.99 -20.87
N ASN A 45 -12.91 19.77 -20.45
CA ASN A 45 -13.40 20.20 -19.14
C ASN A 45 -12.62 19.56 -17.98
N LEU A 46 -12.20 18.30 -18.13
CA LEU A 46 -11.41 17.60 -17.12
C LEU A 46 -10.01 18.19 -17.00
N LEU A 47 -9.36 18.52 -18.12
CA LEU A 47 -8.05 19.19 -18.15
C LEU A 47 -8.13 20.59 -17.52
N GLU A 48 -9.15 21.36 -17.86
CA GLU A 48 -9.35 22.69 -17.31
C GLU A 48 -9.54 22.64 -15.78
N LYS A 49 -10.32 21.68 -15.28
CA LYS A 49 -10.46 21.45 -13.83
C LYS A 49 -9.12 21.10 -13.20
N ARG A 50 -8.35 20.21 -13.82
CA ARG A 50 -7.03 19.81 -13.31
C ARG A 50 -6.09 21.01 -13.23
N GLU A 51 -6.04 21.87 -14.24
CA GLU A 51 -5.17 23.05 -14.24
C GLU A 51 -5.59 24.07 -13.18
N LYS A 52 -6.90 24.21 -12.92
CA LYS A 52 -7.42 25.14 -11.91
C LYS A 52 -7.25 24.64 -10.48
N THR A 53 -7.47 23.35 -10.22
CA THR A 53 -7.52 22.79 -8.86
C THR A 53 -6.29 21.97 -8.50
N ASN A 54 -5.41 21.67 -9.46
CA ASN A 54 -4.33 20.68 -9.35
C ASN A 54 -4.82 19.30 -8.87
N PHE A 55 -6.11 18.99 -9.06
CA PHE A 55 -6.68 17.71 -8.68
C PHE A 55 -7.08 16.90 -9.91
N ASP A 56 -6.55 15.69 -10.03
CA ASP A 56 -6.90 14.73 -11.08
C ASP A 56 -7.65 13.52 -10.49
N PRO A 57 -8.94 13.32 -10.84
CA PRO A 57 -9.72 12.15 -10.43
C PRO A 57 -9.08 10.81 -10.81
N ALA A 58 -8.37 10.73 -11.93
CA ALA A 58 -7.75 9.51 -12.40
C ALA A 58 -6.54 9.11 -11.54
N GLU A 59 -5.74 10.08 -11.12
CA GLU A 59 -4.63 9.87 -10.18
C GLU A 59 -5.13 9.45 -8.81
N TRP A 60 -6.19 10.11 -8.31
CA TRP A 60 -6.77 9.77 -7.03
C TRP A 60 -7.34 8.35 -7.03
N GLY A 61 -8.13 7.99 -8.05
CA GLY A 61 -8.66 6.63 -8.20
C GLY A 61 -7.55 5.57 -8.31
N THR A 62 -6.45 5.88 -9.00
CA THR A 62 -5.28 4.99 -9.09
C THR A 62 -4.70 4.68 -7.72
N LYS A 63 -4.52 5.71 -6.88
CA LYS A 63 -3.98 5.53 -5.52
C LYS A 63 -4.91 4.67 -4.66
N VAL A 64 -6.22 4.71 -4.91
CA VAL A 64 -7.20 3.85 -4.25
C VAL A 64 -7.03 2.40 -4.72
N ASP A 65 -7.01 2.18 -6.03
CA ASP A 65 -6.92 0.84 -6.65
C ASP A 65 -5.58 0.15 -6.39
N ASP A 66 -4.48 0.89 -6.43
CA ASP A 66 -3.14 0.34 -6.19
C ASP A 66 -3.02 -0.27 -4.78
N ARG A 67 -3.78 0.22 -3.78
CA ARG A 67 -3.83 -0.38 -2.44
C ARG A 67 -4.47 -1.77 -2.44
N PHE A 68 -5.34 -2.05 -3.40
CA PHE A 68 -6.01 -3.35 -3.54
C PHE A 68 -5.22 -4.32 -4.43
N PHE A 69 -4.46 -3.83 -5.41
CA PHE A 69 -3.72 -4.66 -6.37
C PHE A 69 -2.25 -4.87 -6.03
N ASN A 70 -1.58 -3.87 -5.44
CA ASN A 70 -0.23 -4.01 -4.93
C ASN A 70 -0.27 -4.24 -3.42
N ASN A 71 -0.50 -5.48 -3.01
CA ASN A 71 -0.06 -5.91 -1.69
C ASN A 71 1.45 -5.61 -1.60
N HIS A 72 1.84 -4.62 -0.80
CA HIS A 72 3.25 -4.36 -0.46
C HIS A 72 3.94 -5.56 0.21
N ALA A 73 3.21 -6.64 0.50
CA ALA A 73 3.71 -7.91 1.01
C ALA A 73 4.87 -8.54 0.21
N PHE A 74 5.14 -8.10 -1.03
CA PHE A 74 6.21 -8.66 -1.88
C PHE A 74 7.29 -7.66 -2.29
N LYS A 75 7.33 -6.44 -1.73
CA LYS A 75 8.44 -5.50 -2.01
C LYS A 75 9.68 -5.71 -1.17
N ASP A 76 9.67 -6.64 -0.21
CA ASP A 76 10.76 -6.84 0.75
C ASP A 76 11.77 -7.95 0.35
N HIS A 77 11.97 -8.22 -0.94
CA HIS A 77 13.01 -9.18 -1.32
C HIS A 77 13.69 -8.88 -2.66
N GLU A 78 14.55 -7.86 -2.68
CA GLU A 78 15.80 -7.96 -3.43
C GLU A 78 16.90 -8.38 -2.45
N SER A 79 17.59 -9.46 -2.81
CA SER A 79 18.38 -10.39 -1.99
C SER A 79 19.74 -9.85 -1.51
N PRO A 80 20.41 -10.57 -0.58
CA PRO A 80 21.42 -10.03 0.33
C PRO A 80 22.86 -10.13 -0.19
N GLU A 81 23.73 -9.21 0.22
CA GLU A 81 25.00 -9.51 0.91
C GLU A 81 25.75 -8.23 1.32
N ASN A 82 26.09 -8.21 2.60
CA ASN A 82 27.07 -7.38 3.34
C ASN A 82 26.68 -6.00 3.94
N CYS A 83 26.58 -6.08 5.28
CA CYS A 83 27.31 -5.29 6.29
C CYS A 83 26.65 -4.03 6.89
N GLU A 84 26.02 -4.28 8.04
CA GLU A 84 26.17 -3.60 9.35
C GLU A 84 26.02 -2.07 9.49
N SER A 85 25.06 -1.72 10.37
CA SER A 85 24.84 -0.44 11.07
C SER A 85 24.61 0.79 10.19
N GLU A 86 23.51 1.53 10.34
CA GLU A 86 23.26 2.38 11.49
C GLU A 86 21.75 2.60 11.73
N LYS A 87 21.39 2.74 13.01
CA LYS A 87 20.14 3.38 13.45
C LYS A 87 20.07 4.78 12.83
N GLU A 88 18.94 5.16 12.25
CA GLU A 88 18.26 6.44 12.58
C GLU A 88 16.89 6.60 11.88
N LYS A 89 15.86 6.70 12.74
CA LYS A 89 14.68 7.58 12.70
C LYS A 89 14.13 8.10 11.36
N SER A 90 12.86 7.72 11.16
CA SER A 90 11.69 8.57 10.85
C SER A 90 11.71 9.46 9.60
N HIS A 91 10.70 9.25 8.73
CA HIS A 91 9.89 10.37 8.24
C HIS A 91 8.49 9.91 7.79
N THR A 92 7.61 9.68 8.76
CA THR A 92 6.16 9.80 8.56
C THR A 92 5.86 11.30 8.50
N SER A 93 5.75 11.85 7.29
CA SER A 93 5.21 13.20 7.11
C SER A 93 3.69 13.12 7.13
N VAL A 94 3.12 13.20 8.32
CA VAL A 94 1.76 13.72 8.51
C VAL A 94 1.95 15.19 8.89
N LYS A 95 1.56 16.09 7.98
CA LYS A 95 1.36 17.49 8.33
C LYS A 95 0.02 17.55 9.06
N GLU A 96 0.12 17.82 10.35
CA GLU A 96 -0.99 18.24 11.20
C GLU A 96 -1.27 19.71 10.87
N ASP A 97 -2.46 20.00 10.35
CA ASP A 97 -3.03 21.35 10.41
C ASP A 97 -3.74 21.49 11.76
N GLU A 98 -3.32 22.50 12.51
CA GLU A 98 -3.77 22.81 13.86
C GLU A 98 -5.27 23.10 13.92
N THR A 99 -5.97 22.41 14.83
CA THR A 99 -7.24 22.89 15.41
C THR A 99 -7.22 22.66 16.93
N PRO A 100 -7.79 23.59 17.73
CA PRO A 100 -7.41 23.77 19.12
C PRO A 100 -8.01 22.72 20.05
N VAL A 101 -7.24 22.45 21.11
CA VAL A 101 -7.50 21.55 22.24
C VAL A 101 -8.92 21.68 22.80
N THR A 102 -9.75 20.67 22.53
CA THR A 102 -10.82 20.22 23.42
C THR A 102 -10.54 18.75 23.74
N ALA A 103 -10.41 18.42 25.02
CA ALA A 103 -10.23 17.05 25.50
C ALA A 103 -11.43 16.19 25.06
N LEU A 104 -11.28 15.54 23.90
CA LEU A 104 -12.20 14.51 23.41
C LEU A 104 -11.75 13.21 24.06
N GLU A 105 -12.59 12.69 24.96
CA GLU A 105 -12.53 11.29 25.38
C GLU A 105 -12.42 10.41 24.12
N PRO A 106 -11.37 9.56 23.99
CA PRO A 106 -11.25 8.68 22.84
C PRO A 106 -12.49 7.80 22.78
N SER A 107 -13.09 7.73 21.59
CA SER A 107 -14.31 6.95 21.38
C SER A 107 -14.06 5.49 21.71
N GLU A 108 -15.08 4.76 22.16
CA GLU A 108 -14.96 3.34 22.51
C GLU A 108 -14.40 2.51 21.33
N GLU A 109 -14.73 2.91 20.09
CA GLU A 109 -14.21 2.29 18.88
C GLU A 109 -12.70 2.50 18.66
N GLU A 110 -12.13 3.63 19.08
CA GLU A 110 -10.70 3.90 18.96
C GLU A 110 -9.90 3.10 19.97
N LYS A 111 -10.41 2.96 21.20
CA LYS A 111 -9.81 2.11 22.24
C LYS A 111 -9.80 0.64 21.79
N GLU A 112 -10.89 0.15 21.21
CA GLU A 112 -10.96 -1.23 20.70
C GLU A 112 -9.97 -1.47 19.54
N LYS A 113 -9.80 -0.50 18.64
CA LYS A 113 -8.82 -0.59 17.54
C LYS A 113 -7.39 -0.60 18.07
N GLU A 114 -7.09 0.22 19.08
CA GLU A 114 -5.78 0.26 19.72
C GLU A 114 -5.46 -1.04 20.46
N GLU A 115 -6.42 -1.59 21.21
CA GLU A 115 -6.29 -2.87 21.90
C GLU A 115 -6.04 -4.02 20.93
N ASN A 116 -6.81 -4.10 19.84
CA ASN A 116 -6.63 -5.11 18.80
C ASN A 116 -5.25 -5.01 18.13
N ALA A 117 -4.77 -3.79 17.88
CA ALA A 117 -3.44 -3.56 17.35
C ALA A 117 -2.35 -4.02 18.33
N ALA A 118 -2.46 -3.66 19.61
CA ALA A 118 -1.54 -4.06 20.67
C ALA A 118 -1.48 -5.58 20.82
N LEU A 119 -2.64 -6.26 20.84
CA LEU A 119 -2.73 -7.72 20.91
C LEU A 119 -2.02 -8.39 19.73
N LYS A 120 -2.17 -7.84 18.52
CA LYS A 120 -1.49 -8.37 17.32
C LYS A 120 0.03 -8.23 17.42
N ILE A 121 0.53 -7.08 17.87
CA ILE A 121 1.97 -6.84 18.06
C ILE A 121 2.54 -7.82 19.10
N GLN A 122 1.86 -7.98 20.23
CA GLN A 122 2.29 -8.89 21.29
C GLN A 122 2.30 -10.35 20.84
N ALA A 123 1.26 -10.80 20.13
CA ALA A 123 1.18 -12.16 19.62
C ALA A 123 2.31 -12.46 18.62
N VAL A 124 2.58 -11.53 17.70
CA VAL A 124 3.67 -11.64 16.73
C VAL A 124 5.02 -11.68 17.44
N PHE A 125 5.27 -10.78 18.39
CA PHE A 125 6.52 -10.73 19.14
C PHE A 125 6.78 -12.01 19.93
N ARG A 126 5.76 -12.51 20.65
CA ARG A 126 5.87 -13.78 21.39
C ARG A 126 6.20 -14.94 20.45
N GLY A 127 5.57 -14.98 19.27
CA GLY A 127 5.87 -15.97 18.25
C GLY A 127 7.26 -15.83 17.63
N HIS A 128 7.79 -14.61 17.53
CA HIS A 128 9.16 -14.36 17.07
C HIS A 128 10.19 -14.88 18.09
N VAL A 129 10.02 -14.57 19.38
CA VAL A 129 10.90 -15.04 20.46
C VAL A 129 10.96 -16.58 20.49
N ALA A 130 9.82 -17.27 20.46
CA ALA A 130 9.79 -18.73 20.45
C ALA A 130 10.51 -19.34 19.23
N ARG A 131 10.37 -18.71 18.04
CA ARG A 131 11.05 -19.17 16.82
C ARG A 131 12.56 -18.94 16.88
N GLU A 132 12.99 -17.82 17.43
CA GLU A 132 14.40 -17.51 17.67
C GLU A 132 15.05 -18.52 18.63
N GLU A 133 14.36 -18.91 19.71
CA GLU A 133 14.85 -19.93 20.65
C GLU A 133 15.00 -21.30 19.98
N VAL A 134 13.99 -21.75 19.24
CA VAL A 134 14.05 -23.03 18.49
C VAL A 134 15.16 -23.00 17.43
N LYS A 135 15.35 -21.87 16.76
CA LYS A 135 16.43 -21.70 15.77
C LYS A 135 17.81 -21.82 16.43
N LYS A 136 17.99 -21.23 17.61
CA LYS A 136 19.23 -21.35 18.40
C LYS A 136 19.49 -22.81 18.81
N MET A 137 18.49 -23.51 19.35
CA MET A 137 18.60 -24.92 19.74
C MET A 137 19.01 -25.82 18.55
N LYS A 138 18.38 -25.64 17.39
CA LYS A 138 18.75 -26.39 16.17
C LYS A 138 20.18 -26.09 15.71
N SER A 139 20.63 -24.85 15.83
CA SER A 139 21.99 -24.47 15.44
C SER A 139 23.05 -25.04 16.39
N SER A 140 22.78 -25.14 17.69
CA SER A 140 23.69 -25.75 18.66
C SER A 140 23.74 -27.28 18.52
N GLU A 141 22.59 -27.92 18.31
CA GLU A 141 22.50 -29.39 18.11
C GLU A 141 23.28 -29.82 16.85
N ALA A 142 23.13 -29.07 15.74
CA ALA A 142 23.88 -29.32 14.52
C ALA A 142 25.40 -29.06 14.65
N GLN A 143 25.84 -28.30 15.66
CA GLN A 143 27.27 -28.11 15.95
C GLN A 143 27.82 -29.23 16.84
N GLU A 144 27.02 -29.75 17.79
CA GLU A 144 27.39 -30.89 18.62
C GLU A 144 27.47 -32.20 17.82
N GLU A 145 26.51 -32.46 16.92
CA GLU A 145 26.54 -33.65 16.05
C GLU A 145 27.78 -33.66 15.14
N LYS A 146 28.13 -32.52 14.55
CA LYS A 146 29.35 -32.38 13.72
C LYS A 146 30.65 -32.53 14.52
N ARG A 147 30.61 -32.29 15.83
CA ARG A 147 31.77 -32.46 16.71
C ARG A 147 31.94 -33.92 17.11
N ALA A 148 30.83 -34.63 17.35
CA ALA A 148 30.82 -36.05 17.69
C ALA A 148 31.14 -36.97 16.51
N GLU A 149 30.86 -36.58 15.26
CA GLU A 149 31.26 -37.36 14.07
C GLU A 149 32.75 -37.21 13.70
N ASN A 150 33.47 -36.25 14.28
CA ASN A 150 34.87 -35.95 13.97
C ASN A 150 35.86 -36.39 15.08
N GLU A 151 35.40 -37.16 16.06
CA GLU A 151 36.19 -37.74 17.16
C GLU A 151 36.10 -39.29 17.12
#